data_AF-A0A7J6QQQ0-F1
#
_entry.id   AF-A0A7J6QQQ0-F1
#
_cell.length_a   1.000
_cell.length_b   1.000
_cell.length_c   1.000
_cell.angle_alpha   90.00
_cell.angle_beta   90.00
_cell.angle_gamma   90.00
#
_symmetry.space_group_name_H-M   'P 1'
#
loop_
_entity.id
_entity.type
_entity.pdbx_description
1 polymer ?
#
loop_
_entity_poly.entity_id
_entity_poly.type
_entity_poly.pdbx_seq_one_letter_code
_entity_poly.pdbx_strand_id
1 'polypeptide(L)'
;MGRRSSEGKKRPGVAEGESSSSKNLMYKSDHRGSWEPDFAEAAQHARDCIQGNPHCDQRLTDPLCRYLDSLPASGLHPEFRREIDLTKRRVYHRRENEDKSTLHWGQRQSLHFSGKLLLAELEFLMAYDSNAAALVVYVGAGPGDHIPVLIRLVNAFRHYHDRQPLSFELFDTTPFAEPLRRMAAEDPGSLRLIQEKFDIDRARSSRYRDSSTPVLLMSDIRSGNWQGQSFDENEKMVMADMSAQLAWWKAMKPQKALMKFRLPYTEGKVSYVSGRVNCPIWGAQTTTEARLTIDTPDARMIEYDNEEFGEAMAYFNTVLRTAVYERPSNLKGPDEPLLEAGLCRCYDCTAEVRILSAYLEGCGADGSSAHTVADFSTQISDQMGPRTLLTCIRNPAEKGTPEVGKGSPKRRKVVEEEDVQDEDPTLALMRSMGLPTGFVGDKQAQYEEEEDESSGEDSSGEDAESEEPW
;
A
#
# COMPACT_ATOMS: atom_id res chain seq x y z
N MET A 1 56.22 39.18 50.59
CA MET A 1 56.50 38.50 51.87
C MET A 1 55.20 38.38 52.63
N GLY A 2 54.95 37.24 53.29
CA GLY A 2 53.98 37.16 54.41
C GLY A 2 52.67 36.41 54.12
N ARG A 3 52.71 35.11 54.38
CA ARG A 3 51.54 34.22 54.59
C ARG A 3 50.60 34.77 55.68
N ARG A 4 49.29 34.47 55.58
CA ARG A 4 48.59 33.65 56.59
C ARG A 4 47.18 33.25 56.17
N SER A 5 46.90 32.00 56.53
CA SER A 5 45.71 31.18 56.40
C SER A 5 44.57 31.57 57.35
N SER A 6 43.33 31.35 56.92
CA SER A 6 42.18 30.95 57.77
C SER A 6 41.17 30.25 56.85
N GLU A 7 41.03 28.93 56.96
CA GLU A 7 40.03 28.22 57.78
C GLU A 7 38.63 28.15 57.15
N GLY A 8 38.39 26.99 56.51
CA GLY A 8 37.30 26.09 56.87
C GLY A 8 35.87 26.63 56.97
N LYS A 9 35.08 26.43 55.91
CA LYS A 9 33.65 26.12 56.05
C LYS A 9 33.32 24.81 55.35
N LYS A 10 33.25 23.76 56.17
CA LYS A 10 32.58 22.49 55.87
C LYS A 10 31.11 22.78 55.59
N ARG A 11 30.60 22.28 54.46
CA ARG A 11 29.15 22.17 54.25
C ARG A 11 28.60 21.09 55.18
N PRO A 12 27.45 21.31 55.83
CA PRO A 12 26.81 20.30 56.66
C PRO A 12 26.24 19.19 55.76
N GLY A 13 26.46 17.94 56.20
CA GLY A 13 25.81 16.77 55.63
C GLY A 13 24.30 16.86 55.82
N VAL A 14 23.57 16.67 54.73
CA VAL A 14 22.13 16.43 54.77
C VAL A 14 21.94 14.94 54.99
N ALA A 15 21.15 14.64 56.02
CA ALA A 15 20.75 13.31 56.43
C ALA A 15 20.01 12.57 55.31
N GLU A 16 20.25 11.27 55.26
CA GLU A 16 19.56 10.29 54.44
C GLU A 16 18.07 10.28 54.79
N GLY A 17 17.26 10.76 53.84
CA GLY A 17 15.84 10.47 53.77
C GLY A 17 15.61 9.57 52.58
N GLU A 18 15.15 8.34 52.84
CA GLU A 18 14.78 7.36 51.84
C GLU A 18 13.77 7.96 50.84
N SER A 19 14.21 8.18 49.60
CA SER A 19 13.30 8.35 48.47
C SER A 19 13.60 7.25 47.47
N SER A 20 12.58 6.42 47.27
CA SER A 20 12.48 5.37 46.26
C SER A 20 12.64 5.99 44.86
N SER A 21 13.89 6.14 44.43
CA SER A 21 14.26 6.36 43.05
C SER A 21 14.18 5.02 42.32
N SER A 22 13.00 4.79 41.75
CA SER A 22 12.74 3.73 40.78
C SER A 22 13.76 3.82 39.65
N LYS A 23 14.60 2.79 39.58
CA LYS A 23 15.59 2.54 38.54
C LYS A 23 14.94 2.70 37.17
N ASN A 24 15.42 3.67 36.41
CA ASN A 24 15.08 3.87 35.00
C ASN A 24 15.60 2.65 34.21
N LEU A 25 14.70 1.81 33.69
CA LEU A 25 15.00 0.64 32.86
C LEU A 25 15.05 1.02 31.37
N MET A 26 15.84 2.04 31.05
CA MET A 26 16.32 2.26 29.68
C MET A 26 17.79 1.82 29.66
N TYR A 27 18.12 0.90 28.77
CA TYR A 27 19.42 0.23 28.57
C TYR A 27 19.74 -0.96 29.48
N LYS A 28 19.45 -2.16 28.95
CA LYS A 28 20.36 -3.33 28.91
C LYS A 28 19.81 -4.37 27.92
N SER A 29 20.25 -4.30 26.67
CA SER A 29 20.36 -5.48 25.80
C SER A 29 21.74 -5.43 25.16
N ASP A 30 22.75 -5.78 25.95
CA ASP A 30 24.11 -5.91 25.46
C ASP A 30 24.19 -7.15 24.57
N HIS A 31 24.62 -6.92 23.32
CA HIS A 31 25.19 -7.90 22.37
C HIS A 31 24.25 -8.92 21.72
N ARG A 32 23.44 -8.47 20.74
CA ARG A 32 23.10 -9.28 19.56
C ARG A 32 23.39 -8.45 18.30
N GLY A 33 24.32 -8.94 17.48
CA GLY A 33 24.91 -8.20 16.37
C GLY A 33 24.18 -8.29 15.03
N SER A 34 23.14 -9.12 14.93
CA SER A 34 22.33 -9.32 13.73
C SER A 34 21.14 -10.22 14.10
N TRP A 35 19.97 -9.94 13.53
CA TRP A 35 18.82 -10.85 13.55
C TRP A 35 18.81 -11.77 12.31
N GLU A 36 19.77 -11.64 11.39
CA GLU A 36 19.85 -12.49 10.18
C GLU A 36 19.93 -13.99 10.49
N PRO A 37 20.64 -14.47 11.53
CA PRO A 37 20.65 -15.89 11.88
C PRO A 37 19.30 -16.33 12.44
N ASP A 38 18.71 -15.53 13.33
CA ASP A 38 17.37 -15.80 13.86
C ASP A 38 16.34 -15.75 12.73
N PHE A 39 16.49 -14.91 11.70
CA PHE A 39 15.58 -14.85 10.55
C PHE A 39 15.80 -15.95 9.52
N ALA A 40 17.03 -16.37 9.28
CA ALA A 40 17.29 -17.55 8.46
C ALA A 40 16.73 -18.80 9.14
N GLU A 41 16.93 -18.94 10.45
CA GLU A 41 16.39 -20.01 11.29
C GLU A 41 14.87 -19.93 11.44
N ALA A 42 14.33 -18.72 11.64
CA ALA A 42 12.92 -18.43 11.73
C ALA A 42 12.24 -18.64 10.37
N ALA A 43 12.81 -18.24 9.23
CA ALA A 43 12.30 -18.57 7.89
C ALA A 43 12.36 -20.07 7.60
N GLN A 44 13.36 -20.79 8.15
CA GLN A 44 13.43 -22.25 8.09
C GLN A 44 12.30 -22.90 8.91
N HIS A 45 11.91 -22.30 10.04
CA HIS A 45 10.83 -22.74 10.95
C HIS A 45 9.44 -22.08 10.70
N ALA A 46 9.36 -21.02 9.90
CA ALA A 46 8.19 -20.17 9.64
C ALA A 46 7.14 -20.88 8.79
N ARG A 47 7.52 -22.02 8.22
CA ARG A 47 6.69 -22.83 7.33
C ARG A 47 5.34 -23.14 7.99
N ASP A 48 5.35 -23.35 9.31
CA ASP A 48 4.16 -23.79 10.07
C ASP A 48 3.99 -23.17 11.48
N CYS A 49 4.85 -22.25 11.93
CA CYS A 49 4.78 -21.74 13.32
C CYS A 49 5.06 -20.23 13.47
N ILE A 50 4.30 -19.60 14.37
CA ILE A 50 4.42 -18.19 14.78
C ILE A 50 5.84 -17.86 15.27
N GLN A 51 6.55 -18.84 15.86
CA GLN A 51 7.93 -18.70 16.37
C GLN A 51 8.97 -18.39 15.28
N GLY A 52 8.62 -18.54 14.00
CA GLY A 52 9.49 -18.25 12.88
C GLY A 52 9.13 -16.98 12.09
N ASN A 53 8.07 -16.25 12.45
CA ASN A 53 7.56 -15.18 11.58
C ASN A 53 7.88 -13.78 12.13
N PRO A 54 8.77 -13.00 11.47
CA PRO A 54 9.16 -11.65 11.92
C PRO A 54 7.98 -10.74 12.25
N HIS A 55 6.90 -10.85 11.48
CA HIS A 55 5.75 -9.97 11.61
C HIS A 55 4.81 -10.41 12.73
N CYS A 56 4.96 -11.63 13.23
CA CYS A 56 4.12 -12.24 14.25
C CYS A 56 4.81 -12.38 15.62
N ASP A 57 6.08 -12.01 15.76
CA ASP A 57 6.83 -12.15 17.01
C ASP A 57 6.15 -11.51 18.24
N GLN A 58 5.47 -10.38 18.07
CA GLN A 58 4.71 -9.71 19.14
C GLN A 58 3.65 -10.65 19.74
N ARG A 59 3.13 -11.60 18.96
CA ARG A 59 2.13 -12.57 19.41
C ARG A 59 2.69 -13.55 20.43
N LEU A 60 4.00 -13.81 20.43
CA LEU A 60 4.67 -14.71 21.37
C LEU A 60 4.90 -14.03 22.73
N THR A 61 4.99 -12.70 22.74
CA THR A 61 5.33 -11.92 23.94
C THR A 61 4.12 -11.28 24.60
N ASP A 62 3.00 -11.05 23.89
CA ASP A 62 1.77 -10.50 24.47
C ASP A 62 1.02 -11.55 25.32
N PRO A 63 0.95 -11.41 26.65
CA PRO A 63 0.26 -12.36 27.54
C PRO A 63 -1.25 -12.44 27.27
N LEU A 64 -1.83 -11.43 26.62
CA LEU A 64 -3.24 -11.37 26.24
C LEU A 64 -3.49 -12.01 24.88
N CYS A 65 -2.45 -12.28 24.09
CA CYS A 65 -2.52 -13.07 22.85
C CYS A 65 -2.52 -14.59 23.09
N ARG A 66 -2.71 -15.05 24.34
CA ARG A 66 -2.93 -16.47 24.72
C ARG A 66 -4.21 -17.10 24.14
N TYR A 67 -4.88 -16.44 23.20
CA TYR A 67 -5.85 -17.03 22.28
C TYR A 67 -5.30 -18.26 21.52
N LEU A 68 -3.99 -18.47 21.53
CA LEU A 68 -3.32 -19.68 21.04
C LEU A 68 -3.84 -20.99 21.64
N ASP A 69 -4.35 -20.97 22.88
CA ASP A 69 -4.96 -22.17 23.50
C ASP A 69 -6.29 -22.58 22.82
N SER A 70 -6.84 -21.73 21.96
CA SER A 70 -8.10 -21.93 21.24
C SER A 70 -7.97 -22.01 19.72
N LEU A 71 -6.76 -21.87 19.16
CA LEU A 71 -6.55 -22.10 17.74
C LEU A 71 -6.64 -23.60 17.43
N PRO A 72 -7.08 -23.98 16.22
CA PRO A 72 -6.96 -25.37 15.77
C PRO A 72 -5.50 -25.84 15.90
N ALA A 73 -5.29 -27.14 16.06
CA ALA A 73 -3.95 -27.73 16.26
C ALA A 73 -2.91 -27.34 15.19
N SER A 74 -3.36 -26.83 14.04
CA SER A 74 -2.53 -26.26 12.97
C SER A 74 -1.88 -24.91 13.33
N GLY A 75 -2.36 -24.19 14.36
CA GLY A 75 -1.88 -22.86 14.74
C GLY A 75 -2.26 -21.73 13.77
N LEU A 76 -2.97 -22.05 12.69
CA LEU A 76 -3.39 -21.11 11.64
C LEU A 76 -4.73 -20.47 11.98
N HIS A 77 -4.88 -19.19 11.61
CA HIS A 77 -6.18 -18.54 11.69
C HIS A 77 -7.05 -19.05 10.52
N PRO A 78 -8.23 -19.62 10.80
CA PRO A 78 -9.01 -20.37 9.82
C PRO A 78 -9.67 -19.48 8.76
N GLU A 79 -9.74 -18.17 9.00
CA GLU A 79 -10.42 -17.25 8.10
C GLU A 79 -9.65 -15.94 7.92
N PHE A 80 -9.32 -15.62 6.67
CA PHE A 80 -8.77 -14.33 6.28
C PHE A 80 -9.91 -13.45 5.77
N ARG A 81 -10.09 -12.26 6.37
CA ARG A 81 -11.09 -11.27 5.96
C ARG A 81 -10.46 -9.89 5.82
N ARG A 82 -10.77 -9.21 4.72
CA ARG A 82 -10.38 -7.81 4.48
C ARG A 82 -11.27 -6.84 5.25
N GLU A 83 -12.56 -7.15 5.36
CA GLU A 83 -13.54 -6.33 6.06
C GLU A 83 -13.40 -6.46 7.58
N ILE A 84 -13.55 -5.34 8.28
CA ILE A 84 -13.51 -5.30 9.74
C ILE A 84 -14.69 -6.07 10.34
N ASP A 85 -14.40 -6.89 11.36
CA ASP A 85 -15.43 -7.60 12.12
C ASP A 85 -15.73 -6.84 13.42
N LEU A 86 -16.83 -6.09 13.44
CA LEU A 86 -17.26 -5.32 14.62
C LEU A 86 -17.69 -6.20 15.80
N THR A 87 -17.90 -7.51 15.59
CA THR A 87 -18.22 -8.44 16.68
C THR A 87 -16.99 -8.85 17.48
N LYS A 88 -15.79 -8.63 16.94
CA LYS A 88 -14.51 -8.94 17.58
C LYS A 88 -13.89 -7.66 18.11
N ARG A 89 -13.87 -7.51 19.44
CA ARG A 89 -13.47 -6.27 20.11
C ARG A 89 -12.42 -6.53 21.17
N ARG A 90 -11.54 -5.55 21.37
CA ARG A 90 -10.57 -5.49 22.47
C ARG A 90 -10.57 -4.06 22.99
N VAL A 91 -10.60 -3.92 24.31
CA VAL A 91 -10.52 -2.60 24.96
C VAL A 91 -9.36 -1.81 24.38
N TYR A 92 -9.65 -0.62 23.88
CA TYR A 92 -8.65 0.23 23.26
C TYR A 92 -7.73 0.81 24.33
N HIS A 93 -6.42 0.71 24.10
CA HIS A 93 -5.42 1.39 24.92
C HIS A 93 -4.24 1.83 24.05
N ARG A 94 -3.56 2.89 24.51
CA ARG A 94 -2.41 3.43 23.79
C ARG A 94 -1.18 2.55 24.00
N ARG A 95 -0.59 2.07 22.92
CA ARG A 95 0.52 1.09 22.93
C ARG A 95 1.88 1.79 22.76
N GLU A 96 2.25 2.73 23.62
CA GLU A 96 3.54 3.46 23.46
C GLU A 96 4.75 2.64 23.89
N ASN A 97 4.59 1.81 24.92
CA ASN A 97 5.69 1.07 25.57
C ASN A 97 5.63 -0.43 25.28
N GLU A 98 5.00 -0.81 24.18
CA GLU A 98 4.85 -2.20 23.78
C GLU A 98 5.67 -2.49 22.53
N ASP A 99 6.23 -3.69 22.49
CA ASP A 99 6.85 -4.22 21.28
C ASP A 99 5.80 -4.39 20.18
N LYS A 100 6.19 -4.04 18.95
CA LYS A 100 5.33 -4.11 17.77
C LYS A 100 6.09 -4.77 16.63
N SER A 101 5.72 -6.00 16.31
CA SER A 101 6.36 -6.80 15.25
C SER A 101 5.81 -6.51 13.86
N THR A 102 4.57 -6.03 13.76
CA THR A 102 3.98 -5.65 12.47
C THR A 102 4.77 -4.50 11.86
N LEU A 103 5.14 -4.56 10.58
CA LEU A 103 5.88 -3.47 9.96
C LEU A 103 5.02 -2.21 9.82
N HIS A 104 5.57 -1.08 10.27
CA HIS A 104 5.01 0.25 10.01
C HIS A 104 5.69 0.88 8.77
N TRP A 105 5.05 0.85 7.62
CA TRP A 105 5.64 1.41 6.40
C TRP A 105 5.55 2.94 6.32
N GLY A 106 4.56 3.54 7.00
CA GLY A 106 4.32 4.99 7.00
C GLY A 106 5.38 5.88 7.70
N GLN A 107 6.45 5.30 8.28
CA GLN A 107 7.56 6.05 8.89
C GLN A 107 8.81 6.10 7.99
N ARG A 108 8.75 5.50 6.79
CA ARG A 108 9.72 5.70 5.71
C ARG A 108 9.16 6.79 4.80
N GLN A 109 9.42 8.04 5.19
CA GLN A 109 8.62 9.24 4.92
C GLN A 109 8.60 9.78 3.48
N SER A 110 8.86 9.00 2.42
CA SER A 110 8.63 9.54 1.07
C SER A 110 8.41 8.53 -0.07
N LEU A 111 8.83 7.27 0.05
CA LEU A 111 8.67 6.28 -1.04
C LEU A 111 7.83 5.05 -0.65
N HIS A 112 7.50 4.88 0.64
CA HIS A 112 6.85 3.68 1.18
C HIS A 112 5.43 3.92 1.70
N PHE A 113 4.92 5.16 1.61
CA PHE A 113 3.51 5.48 1.79
C PHE A 113 2.64 4.88 0.66
N SER A 114 3.29 4.68 -0.48
CA SER A 114 2.82 4.17 -1.76
C SER A 114 2.18 2.77 -1.72
N GLY A 115 2.83 1.77 -1.11
CA GLY A 115 2.34 0.37 -1.13
C GLY A 115 1.04 0.15 -0.36
N LYS A 116 0.84 0.86 0.76
CA LYS A 116 -0.41 0.88 1.54
C LYS A 116 -1.60 1.27 0.68
N LEU A 117 -1.42 2.32 -0.12
CA LEU A 117 -2.45 2.93 -0.94
C LEU A 117 -2.67 2.09 -2.19
N LEU A 118 -1.59 1.76 -2.89
CA LEU A 118 -1.61 0.99 -4.14
C LEU A 118 -2.47 -0.26 -4.06
N LEU A 119 -2.29 -1.12 -3.06
CA LEU A 119 -3.02 -2.39 -2.98
C LEU A 119 -4.51 -2.21 -2.74
N ALA A 120 -4.89 -1.30 -1.84
CA ALA A 120 -6.31 -1.03 -1.56
C ALA A 120 -7.01 -0.36 -2.74
N GLU A 121 -6.29 0.48 -3.48
CA GLU A 121 -6.79 1.18 -4.67
C GLU A 121 -6.89 0.25 -5.88
N LEU A 122 -5.91 -0.63 -6.07
CA LEU A 122 -5.95 -1.67 -7.09
C LEU A 122 -7.11 -2.64 -6.84
N GLU A 123 -7.26 -3.13 -5.60
CA GLU A 123 -8.39 -3.97 -5.18
C GLU A 123 -9.74 -3.28 -5.48
N PHE A 124 -9.86 -1.99 -5.17
CA PHE A 124 -11.05 -1.19 -5.45
C PHE A 124 -11.35 -1.04 -6.95
N LEU A 125 -10.34 -0.70 -7.75
CA LEU A 125 -10.51 -0.44 -9.18
C LEU A 125 -10.70 -1.73 -10.00
N MET A 126 -10.06 -2.84 -9.61
CA MET A 126 -10.32 -4.15 -10.22
C MET A 126 -11.76 -4.62 -9.97
N ALA A 127 -12.34 -4.28 -8.83
CA ALA A 127 -13.74 -4.57 -8.51
C ALA A 127 -14.75 -3.70 -9.28
N TYR A 128 -14.29 -2.79 -10.16
CA TYR A 128 -15.15 -2.02 -11.05
C TYR A 128 -15.34 -2.73 -12.40
N ASP A 129 -16.43 -3.51 -12.47
CA ASP A 129 -16.78 -4.36 -13.62
C ASP A 129 -17.75 -3.66 -14.58
N SER A 130 -17.31 -2.54 -15.16
CA SER A 130 -18.04 -1.86 -16.23
C SER A 130 -17.17 -1.77 -17.47
N ASN A 131 -17.76 -2.02 -18.64
CA ASN A 131 -17.09 -1.89 -19.93
C ASN A 131 -16.98 -0.42 -20.39
N ALA A 132 -17.76 0.48 -19.79
CA ALA A 132 -17.74 1.89 -20.13
C ALA A 132 -16.43 2.56 -19.67
N ALA A 133 -15.99 3.57 -20.43
CA ALA A 133 -14.97 4.49 -19.95
C ALA A 133 -15.50 5.18 -18.69
N ALA A 134 -14.64 5.37 -17.70
CA ALA A 134 -14.99 6.01 -16.44
C ALA A 134 -13.90 6.99 -16.01
N LEU A 135 -14.33 8.05 -15.33
CA LEU A 135 -13.45 9.06 -14.77
C LEU A 135 -13.22 8.77 -13.28
N VAL A 136 -11.96 8.56 -12.92
CA VAL A 136 -11.51 8.47 -11.53
C VAL A 136 -11.15 9.87 -11.05
N VAL A 137 -11.92 10.37 -10.08
CA VAL A 137 -11.61 11.62 -9.37
C VAL A 137 -10.91 11.25 -8.08
N TYR A 138 -9.59 11.49 -8.01
CA TYR A 138 -8.79 11.23 -6.83
C TYR A 138 -8.52 12.55 -6.09
N VAL A 139 -9.05 12.68 -4.88
CA VAL A 139 -8.84 13.85 -4.02
C VAL A 139 -7.87 13.54 -2.87
N GLY A 140 -6.82 14.35 -2.73
CA GLY A 140 -5.74 14.09 -1.77
C GLY A 140 -4.67 13.17 -2.36
N ALA A 141 -4.34 13.37 -3.64
CA ALA A 141 -3.49 12.49 -4.43
C ALA A 141 -1.99 12.82 -4.36
N GLY A 142 -1.60 13.96 -3.76
CA GLY A 142 -0.23 14.46 -3.77
C GLY A 142 0.61 13.93 -2.60
N PRO A 143 1.92 13.64 -2.78
CA PRO A 143 2.71 13.74 -4.02
C PRO A 143 2.43 12.63 -5.05
N GLY A 144 1.86 11.50 -4.64
CA GLY A 144 1.28 10.50 -5.55
C GLY A 144 2.28 9.57 -6.25
N ASP A 145 3.41 9.27 -5.63
CA ASP A 145 4.50 8.46 -6.24
C ASP A 145 4.05 7.07 -6.74
N HIS A 146 3.03 6.47 -6.14
CA HIS A 146 2.50 5.15 -6.55
C HIS A 146 1.47 5.19 -7.68
N ILE A 147 0.88 6.37 -7.91
CA ILE A 147 -0.23 6.53 -8.85
C ILE A 147 0.16 6.14 -10.29
N PRO A 148 1.38 6.45 -10.79
CA PRO A 148 1.82 5.97 -12.09
C PRO A 148 1.74 4.44 -12.23
N VAL A 149 2.20 3.71 -11.22
CA VAL A 149 2.13 2.23 -11.19
C VAL A 149 0.67 1.78 -11.17
N LEU A 150 -0.16 2.39 -10.31
CA LEU A 150 -1.60 2.07 -10.23
C LEU A 150 -2.30 2.22 -11.59
N ILE A 151 -2.12 3.36 -12.27
CA ILE A 151 -2.79 3.67 -13.55
C ILE A 151 -2.42 2.63 -14.60
N ARG A 152 -1.15 2.24 -14.67
CA ARG A 152 -0.68 1.24 -15.64
C ARG A 152 -1.26 -0.13 -15.34
N LEU A 153 -1.19 -0.58 -14.08
CA LEU A 153 -1.74 -1.88 -13.67
C LEU A 153 -3.24 -1.97 -13.96
N VAL A 154 -4.02 -0.97 -13.54
CA VAL A 154 -5.48 -1.02 -13.74
C VAL A 154 -5.87 -0.94 -15.21
N ASN A 155 -5.20 -0.12 -16.01
CA ASN A 155 -5.53 0.00 -17.44
C ASN A 155 -5.08 -1.24 -18.23
N ALA A 156 -4.00 -1.89 -17.83
CA ALA A 156 -3.59 -3.19 -18.38
C ALA A 156 -4.60 -4.30 -18.09
N PHE A 157 -5.02 -4.40 -16.83
CA PHE A 157 -6.07 -5.33 -16.41
C PHE A 157 -7.36 -5.10 -17.21
N ARG A 158 -7.75 -3.84 -17.38
CA ARG A 158 -8.94 -3.49 -18.17
C ARG A 158 -8.78 -3.80 -19.65
N HIS A 159 -7.61 -3.54 -20.22
CA HIS A 159 -7.30 -3.88 -21.61
C HIS A 159 -7.40 -5.39 -21.85
N TYR A 160 -6.86 -6.20 -20.95
CA TYR A 160 -6.96 -7.67 -21.04
C TYR A 160 -8.41 -8.16 -21.02
N HIS A 161 -9.29 -7.48 -20.29
CA HIS A 161 -10.71 -7.76 -20.25
C HIS A 161 -11.54 -7.07 -21.36
N ASP A 162 -10.89 -6.54 -22.42
CA ASP A 162 -11.52 -5.78 -23.50
C ASP A 162 -12.41 -4.61 -23.00
N ARG A 163 -12.01 -3.98 -21.89
CA ARG A 163 -12.71 -2.83 -21.29
C ARG A 163 -12.02 -1.53 -21.67
N GLN A 164 -12.80 -0.46 -21.74
CA GLN A 164 -12.27 0.88 -21.95
C GLN A 164 -11.36 1.31 -20.78
N PRO A 165 -10.24 2.01 -21.04
CA PRO A 165 -9.34 2.48 -20.00
C PRO A 165 -10.02 3.52 -19.10
N LEU A 166 -9.48 3.68 -17.90
CA LEU A 166 -9.90 4.72 -16.96
C LEU A 166 -9.12 6.01 -17.23
N SER A 167 -9.81 7.14 -17.15
CA SER A 167 -9.20 8.46 -17.10
C SER A 167 -9.11 8.94 -15.66
N PHE A 168 -8.13 9.77 -15.33
CA PHE A 168 -7.81 10.20 -13.98
C PHE A 168 -7.76 11.72 -13.87
N GLU A 169 -8.43 12.25 -12.85
CA GLU A 169 -8.28 13.63 -12.39
C GLU A 169 -7.78 13.62 -10.96
N LEU A 170 -6.55 14.08 -10.77
CA LEU A 170 -5.86 14.05 -9.49
C LEU A 170 -5.84 15.46 -8.89
N PHE A 171 -6.42 15.61 -7.71
CA PHE A 171 -6.49 16.86 -6.97
C PHE A 171 -5.62 16.82 -5.73
N ASP A 172 -4.73 17.78 -5.60
CA ASP A 172 -4.00 18.03 -4.36
C ASP A 172 -3.42 19.45 -4.32
N THR A 173 -3.22 20.01 -3.14
CA THR A 173 -2.45 21.26 -2.99
C THR A 173 -0.93 21.01 -2.99
N THR A 174 -0.53 19.81 -2.61
CA THR A 174 0.86 19.33 -2.57
C THR A 174 1.37 19.12 -3.99
N PRO A 175 2.61 19.55 -4.31
CA PRO A 175 3.19 19.29 -5.62
C PRO A 175 3.24 17.79 -5.94
N PHE A 176 2.80 17.42 -7.13
CA PHE A 176 2.88 16.04 -7.62
C PHE A 176 4.33 15.64 -7.92
N ALA A 177 4.63 14.36 -7.68
CA ALA A 177 5.93 13.75 -7.95
C ALA A 177 6.28 13.80 -9.45
N GLU A 178 7.58 13.88 -9.76
CA GLU A 178 8.07 14.02 -11.13
C GLU A 178 7.62 12.90 -12.08
N PRO A 179 7.64 11.60 -11.69
CA PRO A 179 7.16 10.53 -12.56
C PRO A 179 5.69 10.71 -12.98
N LEU A 180 4.85 11.20 -12.07
CA LEU A 180 3.44 11.44 -12.32
C LEU A 180 3.22 12.66 -13.23
N ARG A 181 4.03 13.72 -13.07
CA ARG A 181 4.00 14.89 -13.98
C ARG A 181 4.41 14.52 -15.40
N ARG A 182 5.44 13.69 -15.54
CA ARG A 182 5.90 13.18 -16.84
C ARG A 182 4.79 12.39 -17.53
N MET A 183 4.18 11.43 -16.84
CA MET A 183 3.06 10.65 -17.36
C MET A 183 1.89 11.53 -17.82
N ALA A 184 1.54 12.57 -17.05
CA ALA A 184 0.47 13.50 -17.42
C ALA A 184 0.81 14.38 -18.63
N ALA A 185 2.10 14.65 -18.87
CA ALA A 185 2.56 15.37 -20.05
C ALA A 185 2.55 14.50 -21.32
N GLU A 186 2.81 13.21 -21.16
CA GLU A 186 2.77 12.21 -22.24
C GLU A 186 1.33 11.89 -22.67
N ASP A 187 0.41 11.79 -21.71
CA ASP A 187 -1.02 11.54 -21.98
C ASP A 187 -1.95 12.50 -21.21
N PRO A 188 -2.07 13.76 -21.67
CA PRO A 188 -2.92 14.76 -21.04
C PRO A 188 -4.42 14.49 -21.23
N GLY A 189 -4.79 13.55 -22.11
CA GLY A 189 -6.17 13.16 -22.35
C GLY A 189 -6.69 12.20 -21.27
N SER A 190 -5.85 11.25 -20.86
CA SER A 190 -6.22 10.24 -19.85
C SER A 190 -5.83 10.64 -18.43
N LEU A 191 -4.85 11.52 -18.22
CA LEU A 191 -4.41 11.94 -16.89
C LEU A 191 -4.32 13.47 -16.78
N ARG A 192 -5.06 14.03 -15.82
CA ARG A 192 -5.05 15.46 -15.50
C ARG A 192 -4.66 15.70 -14.06
N LEU A 193 -3.61 16.50 -13.88
CA LEU A 193 -3.13 16.95 -12.57
C LEU A 193 -3.69 18.34 -12.27
N ILE A 194 -4.34 18.49 -11.12
CA ILE A 194 -4.98 19.73 -10.70
C ILE A 194 -4.44 20.10 -9.32
N GLN A 195 -3.48 21.04 -9.32
CA GLN A 195 -2.80 21.46 -8.10
C GLN A 195 -3.63 22.48 -7.29
N GLU A 196 -4.86 22.10 -6.94
CA GLU A 196 -5.82 22.93 -6.23
C GLU A 196 -6.56 22.11 -5.17
N LYS A 197 -7.13 22.79 -4.18
CA LYS A 197 -8.05 22.15 -3.24
C LYS A 197 -9.34 21.77 -3.98
N PHE A 198 -9.78 20.52 -3.82
CA PHE A 198 -11.09 20.10 -4.28
C PHE A 198 -12.17 20.62 -3.32
N ASP A 199 -13.07 21.47 -3.81
CA ASP A 199 -14.14 22.05 -3.01
C ASP A 199 -15.52 21.51 -3.42
N ILE A 200 -16.55 21.93 -2.69
CA ILE A 200 -17.92 21.47 -2.92
C ILE A 200 -18.51 22.00 -4.23
N ASP A 201 -18.05 23.15 -4.72
CA ASP A 201 -18.56 23.74 -5.96
C ASP A 201 -18.01 22.99 -7.17
N ARG A 202 -16.74 22.58 -7.10
CA ARG A 202 -16.11 21.65 -8.03
C ARG A 202 -16.88 20.33 -8.07
N ALA A 203 -17.17 19.72 -6.93
CA ALA A 203 -17.96 18.50 -6.82
C ALA A 203 -19.40 18.64 -7.40
N ARG A 204 -19.97 19.86 -7.36
CA ARG A 204 -21.29 20.17 -7.90
C ARG A 204 -21.31 20.53 -9.38
N SER A 205 -20.14 20.67 -10.01
CA SER A 205 -20.05 21.02 -11.42
C SER A 205 -20.69 19.95 -12.31
N SER A 206 -21.20 20.36 -13.47
CA SER A 206 -21.82 19.44 -14.44
C SER A 206 -20.85 18.34 -14.88
N ARG A 207 -19.54 18.62 -14.90
CA ARG A 207 -18.48 17.65 -15.24
C ARG A 207 -18.56 16.33 -14.47
N TYR A 208 -18.96 16.36 -13.19
CA TYR A 208 -19.05 15.14 -12.37
C TYR A 208 -20.48 14.67 -12.11
N ARG A 209 -21.48 15.45 -12.52
CA ARG A 209 -22.90 15.16 -12.29
C ARG A 209 -23.63 14.71 -13.55
N ASP A 210 -23.11 15.08 -14.71
CA ASP A 210 -23.69 14.68 -15.99
C ASP A 210 -23.49 13.17 -16.18
N SER A 211 -24.56 12.49 -16.58
CA SER A 211 -24.61 11.02 -16.61
C SER A 211 -23.89 10.40 -17.81
N SER A 212 -23.19 11.19 -18.64
CA SER A 212 -22.55 10.68 -19.86
C SER A 212 -21.32 9.82 -19.56
N THR A 213 -20.60 10.12 -18.48
CA THR A 213 -19.40 9.39 -18.07
C THR A 213 -19.53 8.95 -16.62
N PRO A 214 -19.51 7.64 -16.33
CA PRO A 214 -19.39 7.12 -14.98
C PRO A 214 -18.25 7.76 -14.20
N VAL A 215 -18.51 8.14 -12.94
CA VAL A 215 -17.49 8.70 -12.05
C VAL A 215 -17.20 7.73 -10.90
N LEU A 216 -15.92 7.49 -10.64
CA LEU A 216 -15.39 6.81 -9.47
C LEU A 216 -14.71 7.83 -8.57
N LEU A 217 -15.03 7.84 -7.28
CA LEU A 217 -14.43 8.78 -6.33
C LEU A 217 -13.40 8.07 -5.45
N MET A 218 -12.18 8.57 -5.39
CA MET A 218 -11.15 8.11 -4.46
C MET A 218 -10.71 9.28 -3.60
N SER A 219 -10.54 9.06 -2.29
CA SER A 219 -10.09 10.13 -1.40
C SER A 219 -9.14 9.64 -0.31
N ASP A 220 -7.95 10.26 -0.21
CA ASP A 220 -7.02 10.15 0.92
C ASP A 220 -6.65 11.53 1.50
N ILE A 221 -7.63 12.44 1.57
CA ILE A 221 -7.37 13.80 2.09
C ILE A 221 -6.86 13.78 3.53
N ARG A 222 -5.97 14.72 3.82
CA ARG A 222 -5.39 14.97 5.14
C ARG A 222 -5.24 16.46 5.31
N SER A 223 -6.09 17.07 6.13
CA SER A 223 -5.93 18.49 6.47
C SER A 223 -5.19 18.70 7.80
N GLY A 224 -5.10 17.68 8.66
CA GLY A 224 -4.43 17.75 9.96
C GLY A 224 -2.90 17.60 9.89
N ASN A 225 -2.20 18.38 10.71
CA ASN A 225 -0.75 18.25 10.94
C ASN A 225 -0.47 17.80 12.38
N TRP A 226 -0.18 16.52 12.55
CA TRP A 226 0.06 15.89 13.85
C TRP A 226 1.33 16.40 14.58
N GLN A 227 2.26 17.06 13.88
CA GLN A 227 3.52 17.54 14.47
C GLN A 227 3.41 18.92 15.13
N GLY A 228 2.28 19.61 15.00
CA GLY A 228 2.11 20.97 15.51
C GLY A 228 0.71 21.30 16.04
N GLN A 229 -0.22 20.35 16.01
CA GLN A 229 -1.59 20.55 16.47
C GLN A 229 -1.87 19.76 17.75
N SER A 230 -2.74 20.30 18.59
CA SER A 230 -3.26 19.57 19.75
C SER A 230 -4.10 18.36 19.30
N PHE A 231 -4.29 17.40 20.21
CA PHE A 231 -5.13 16.23 19.96
C PHE A 231 -6.55 16.62 19.50
N ASP A 232 -7.19 17.56 20.22
CA ASP A 232 -8.55 18.01 19.91
C ASP A 232 -8.66 18.69 18.54
N GLU A 233 -7.65 19.46 18.14
CA GLU A 233 -7.59 20.07 16.81
C GLU A 233 -7.47 19.01 15.73
N ASN A 234 -6.63 17.99 15.94
CA ASN A 234 -6.50 16.88 15.01
C ASN A 234 -7.81 16.08 14.86
N GLU A 235 -8.52 15.80 15.94
CA GLU A 235 -9.83 15.13 15.88
C GLU A 235 -10.87 15.96 15.11
N LYS A 236 -10.90 17.29 15.32
CA LYS A 236 -11.78 18.20 14.56
C LYS A 236 -11.46 18.18 13.06
N MET A 237 -10.18 18.15 12.70
CA MET A 237 -9.75 18.11 11.30
C MET A 237 -10.13 16.79 10.63
N VAL A 238 -9.99 15.66 11.34
CA VAL A 238 -10.46 14.35 10.85
C VAL A 238 -11.96 14.37 10.57
N MET A 239 -12.77 14.94 11.47
CA MET A 239 -14.20 15.07 11.26
C MET A 239 -14.56 16.02 10.10
N ALA A 240 -13.80 17.11 9.93
CA ALA A 240 -13.96 18.01 8.79
C ALA A 240 -13.63 17.31 7.46
N ASP A 241 -12.55 16.51 7.42
CA ASP A 241 -12.16 15.71 6.27
C ASP A 241 -13.23 14.67 5.92
N MET A 242 -13.72 13.91 6.91
CA MET A 242 -14.82 12.97 6.70
C MET A 242 -16.08 13.67 6.16
N SER A 243 -16.42 14.83 6.74
CA SER A 243 -17.57 15.63 6.31
C SER A 243 -17.44 16.13 4.87
N ALA A 244 -16.23 16.54 4.47
CA ALA A 244 -15.95 16.97 3.10
C ALA A 244 -16.11 15.80 2.11
N GLN A 245 -15.52 14.64 2.41
CA GLN A 245 -15.68 13.41 1.62
C GLN A 245 -17.15 13.04 1.42
N LEU A 246 -17.96 13.11 2.50
CA LEU A 246 -19.39 12.83 2.44
C LEU A 246 -20.15 13.87 1.59
N ALA A 247 -19.79 15.14 1.69
CA ALA A 247 -20.38 16.20 0.89
C ALA A 247 -20.08 16.02 -0.60
N TRP A 248 -18.86 15.64 -0.96
CA TRP A 248 -18.48 15.33 -2.34
C TRP A 248 -19.24 14.13 -2.88
N TRP A 249 -19.32 13.03 -2.13
CA TRP A 249 -20.08 11.85 -2.55
C TRP A 249 -21.56 12.16 -2.77
N LYS A 250 -22.20 12.92 -1.86
CA LYS A 250 -23.60 13.36 -2.03
C LYS A 250 -23.79 14.25 -3.26
N ALA A 251 -22.83 15.12 -3.56
CA ALA A 251 -22.91 16.05 -4.68
C ALA A 251 -22.67 15.38 -6.04
N MET A 252 -21.66 14.51 -6.10
CA MET A 252 -21.21 13.84 -7.32
C MET A 252 -22.04 12.60 -7.64
N LYS A 253 -22.57 11.90 -6.62
CA LYS A 253 -23.22 10.58 -6.74
C LYS A 253 -22.37 9.60 -7.57
N PRO A 254 -21.11 9.35 -7.19
CA PRO A 254 -20.22 8.47 -7.94
C PRO A 254 -20.76 7.03 -7.95
N GLN A 255 -20.47 6.26 -9.00
CA GLN A 255 -20.90 4.87 -9.10
C GLN A 255 -20.31 4.00 -7.99
N LYS A 256 -19.02 4.21 -7.71
CA LYS A 256 -18.34 3.67 -6.53
C LYS A 256 -17.43 4.72 -5.90
N ALA A 257 -17.18 4.57 -4.61
CA ALA A 257 -16.22 5.41 -3.91
C ALA A 257 -15.30 4.62 -2.97
N LEU A 258 -14.05 5.06 -2.88
CA LEU A 258 -13.06 4.60 -1.90
C LEU A 258 -12.67 5.79 -1.03
N MET A 259 -13.05 5.78 0.24
CA MET A 259 -12.80 6.87 1.17
C MET A 259 -11.82 6.47 2.25
N LYS A 260 -10.95 7.42 2.62
CA LYS A 260 -10.20 7.36 3.86
C LYS A 260 -11.17 7.46 5.03
N PHE A 261 -11.23 6.40 5.83
CA PHE A 261 -12.18 6.30 6.93
C PHE A 261 -11.43 6.17 8.26
N ARG A 262 -11.70 7.08 9.20
CA ARG A 262 -11.14 7.02 10.56
C ARG A 262 -12.08 7.74 11.50
N LEU A 263 -12.75 7.00 12.38
CA LEU A 263 -13.59 7.63 13.39
C LEU A 263 -12.75 8.38 14.44
N PRO A 264 -13.33 9.39 15.10
CA PRO A 264 -12.71 10.04 16.25
C PRO A 264 -12.46 9.06 17.38
N TYR A 265 -11.45 9.36 18.21
CA TYR A 265 -11.21 8.60 19.44
C TYR A 265 -12.12 8.99 20.61
N THR A 266 -12.96 10.01 20.42
CA THR A 266 -13.93 10.45 21.43
C THR A 266 -15.16 9.55 21.42
N GLU A 267 -15.73 9.29 22.60
CA GLU A 267 -17.01 8.59 22.74
C GLU A 267 -18.12 9.23 21.89
N GLY A 268 -19.08 8.41 21.47
CA GLY A 268 -20.25 8.83 20.73
C GLY A 268 -20.40 8.12 19.39
N LYS A 269 -21.36 8.62 18.60
CA LYS A 269 -21.73 8.05 17.30
C LYS A 269 -21.55 9.07 16.20
N VAL A 270 -21.13 8.60 15.03
CA VAL A 270 -20.95 9.40 13.82
C VAL A 270 -21.88 8.88 12.73
N SER A 271 -22.77 9.74 12.24
CA SER A 271 -23.59 9.42 11.07
C SER A 271 -22.76 9.53 9.80
N TYR A 272 -22.58 8.43 9.09
CA TYR A 272 -21.82 8.37 7.85
C TYR A 272 -22.45 7.40 6.85
N VAL A 273 -21.97 7.43 5.60
CA VAL A 273 -22.48 6.51 4.56
C VAL A 273 -22.06 5.07 4.86
N SER A 274 -22.95 4.12 4.61
CA SER A 274 -22.68 2.69 4.77
C SER A 274 -21.84 2.15 3.63
N GLY A 275 -20.94 1.23 3.94
CA GLY A 275 -20.14 0.52 2.95
C GLY A 275 -19.31 -0.57 3.62
N ARG A 276 -18.45 -1.21 2.84
CA ARG A 276 -17.50 -2.21 3.35
C ARG A 276 -16.29 -1.50 3.91
N VAL A 277 -15.99 -1.71 5.19
CA VAL A 277 -14.82 -1.10 5.83
C VAL A 277 -13.67 -2.08 5.83
N ASN A 278 -12.71 -1.87 4.93
CA ASN A 278 -11.55 -2.72 4.77
C ASN A 278 -10.43 -2.32 5.74
N CYS A 279 -9.94 -3.29 6.50
CA CYS A 279 -8.78 -3.19 7.34
C CYS A 279 -7.55 -2.76 6.50
N PRO A 280 -6.67 -1.91 7.03
CA PRO A 280 -5.54 -1.39 6.28
C PRO A 280 -4.50 -2.48 6.00
N ILE A 281 -3.90 -2.45 4.80
CA ILE A 281 -2.71 -3.24 4.45
C ILE A 281 -1.49 -2.35 4.67
N TRP A 282 -0.49 -2.86 5.39
CA TRP A 282 0.74 -2.13 5.71
C TRP A 282 0.49 -0.79 6.44
N GLY A 283 -0.68 -0.65 7.08
CA GLY A 283 -1.08 0.54 7.82
C GLY A 283 -0.23 0.77 9.06
N ALA A 284 -0.41 1.92 9.72
CA ALA A 284 0.31 2.15 10.97
C ALA A 284 -0.04 1.09 12.02
N GLN A 285 0.93 0.64 12.84
CA GLN A 285 0.78 -0.50 13.77
C GLN A 285 -0.36 -0.36 14.80
N THR A 286 -0.79 0.88 15.04
CA THR A 286 -1.86 1.22 15.99
C THR A 286 -2.94 2.07 15.33
N THR A 287 -3.02 2.01 14.00
CA THR A 287 -3.97 2.84 13.24
C THR A 287 -5.40 2.41 13.48
N THR A 288 -6.30 3.39 13.60
CA THR A 288 -7.74 3.18 13.39
C THR A 288 -8.19 3.63 12.00
N GLU A 289 -7.25 4.09 11.16
CA GLU A 289 -7.53 4.41 9.77
C GLU A 289 -7.76 3.12 8.97
N ALA A 290 -8.89 3.09 8.27
CA ALA A 290 -9.33 2.05 7.37
C ALA A 290 -9.67 2.67 5.98
N ARG A 291 -10.19 1.83 5.09
CA ARG A 291 -10.74 2.26 3.79
C ARG A 291 -12.19 1.85 3.68
N LEU A 292 -13.07 2.82 3.48
CA LEU A 292 -14.49 2.58 3.28
C LEU A 292 -14.78 2.51 1.78
N THR A 293 -15.22 1.35 1.32
CA THR A 293 -15.69 1.13 -0.05
C THR A 293 -17.21 1.25 -0.10
N ILE A 294 -17.70 2.14 -0.95
CA ILE A 294 -19.11 2.39 -1.20
C ILE A 294 -19.41 1.90 -2.61
N ASP A 295 -20.23 0.86 -2.73
CA ASP A 295 -20.48 0.18 -4.01
C ASP A 295 -21.66 0.76 -4.82
N THR A 296 -22.39 1.74 -4.28
CA THR A 296 -23.55 2.35 -4.95
C THR A 296 -23.73 3.82 -4.58
N PRO A 297 -24.19 4.67 -5.53
CA PRO A 297 -24.56 6.06 -5.25
C PRO A 297 -25.73 6.21 -4.28
N ASP A 298 -26.53 5.16 -4.08
CA ASP A 298 -27.72 5.16 -3.22
C ASP A 298 -27.46 4.52 -1.83
N ALA A 299 -26.19 4.39 -1.44
CA ALA A 299 -25.82 3.85 -0.15
C ALA A 299 -26.47 4.63 1.00
N ARG A 300 -27.02 3.89 1.98
CA ARG A 300 -27.75 4.49 3.11
C ARG A 300 -26.79 5.16 4.09
N MET A 301 -27.30 6.14 4.83
CA MET A 301 -26.62 6.66 6.01
C MET A 301 -26.84 5.69 7.18
N ILE A 302 -25.80 5.44 7.97
CA ILE A 302 -25.86 4.66 9.22
C ILE A 302 -25.10 5.41 10.32
N GLU A 303 -25.37 5.04 11.58
CA GLU A 303 -24.60 5.51 12.71
C GLU A 303 -23.50 4.51 13.03
N TYR A 304 -22.26 4.97 12.98
CA TYR A 304 -21.11 4.22 13.47
C TYR A 304 -20.85 4.59 14.92
N ASP A 305 -20.60 3.61 15.77
CA ASP A 305 -20.17 3.83 17.14
C ASP A 305 -18.64 3.90 17.21
N ASN A 306 -18.12 4.99 17.76
CA ASN A 306 -16.69 5.27 17.77
C ASN A 306 -15.93 4.28 18.66
N GLU A 307 -16.53 3.90 19.79
CA GLU A 307 -15.91 2.98 20.75
C GLU A 307 -15.88 1.57 20.16
N GLU A 308 -17.00 1.09 19.61
CA GLU A 308 -17.06 -0.24 19.00
C GLU A 308 -16.06 -0.39 17.85
N PHE A 309 -15.97 0.63 17.00
CA PHE A 309 -15.01 0.65 15.90
C PHE A 309 -13.57 0.72 16.38
N GLY A 310 -13.28 1.57 17.37
CA GLY A 310 -11.94 1.71 17.95
C GLY A 310 -11.45 0.40 18.58
N GLU A 311 -12.33 -0.29 19.29
CA GLU A 311 -12.03 -1.59 19.90
C GLU A 311 -11.91 -2.73 18.88
N ALA A 312 -12.70 -2.70 17.80
CA ALA A 312 -12.56 -3.65 16.70
C ALA A 312 -11.20 -3.47 15.99
N MET A 313 -10.78 -2.22 15.75
CA MET A 313 -9.46 -1.91 15.20
C MET A 313 -8.33 -2.27 16.18
N ALA A 314 -8.53 -2.13 17.50
CA ALA A 314 -7.57 -2.59 18.49
C ALA A 314 -7.40 -4.11 18.46
N TYR A 315 -8.51 -4.86 18.36
CA TYR A 315 -8.49 -6.30 18.18
C TYR A 315 -7.78 -6.69 16.89
N PHE A 316 -8.12 -6.04 15.78
CA PHE A 316 -7.45 -6.26 14.50
C PHE A 316 -5.94 -6.06 14.62
N ASN A 317 -5.48 -4.89 15.07
CA ASN A 317 -4.06 -4.56 15.11
C ASN A 317 -3.23 -5.45 16.05
N THR A 318 -3.84 -5.99 17.11
CA THR A 318 -3.12 -6.75 18.14
C THR A 318 -3.24 -8.25 17.97
N VAL A 319 -4.34 -8.74 17.38
CA VAL A 319 -4.65 -10.17 17.27
C VAL A 319 -4.67 -10.64 15.83
N LEU A 320 -5.51 -10.04 14.98
CA LEU A 320 -5.70 -10.52 13.60
C LEU A 320 -4.50 -10.16 12.73
N ARG A 321 -3.96 -8.95 12.85
CA ARG A 321 -2.90 -8.47 11.99
C ARG A 321 -1.59 -9.25 12.17
N THR A 322 -1.33 -9.66 13.41
CA THR A 322 -0.19 -10.49 13.85
C THR A 322 -0.49 -11.99 13.79
N ALA A 323 -1.66 -12.39 13.29
CA ALA A 323 -1.98 -13.79 13.10
C ALA A 323 -1.27 -14.37 11.88
N VAL A 324 -1.11 -15.70 11.87
CA VAL A 324 -0.61 -16.46 10.72
C VAL A 324 -1.81 -17.06 10.00
N TYR A 325 -1.91 -16.81 8.69
CA TYR A 325 -3.04 -17.20 7.87
C TYR A 325 -2.71 -18.37 6.97
N GLU A 326 -3.73 -19.12 6.58
CA GLU A 326 -3.63 -20.10 5.52
C GLU A 326 -3.34 -19.43 4.18
N ARG A 327 -2.61 -20.17 3.35
CA ARG A 327 -2.33 -19.74 1.98
C ARG A 327 -3.61 -19.60 1.18
N PRO A 328 -3.66 -18.70 0.20
CA PRO A 328 -4.73 -18.71 -0.79
C PRO A 328 -4.80 -20.09 -1.44
N SER A 329 -6.00 -20.67 -1.52
CA SER A 329 -6.20 -22.04 -2.00
C SER A 329 -5.82 -22.23 -3.47
N ASN A 330 -5.83 -21.16 -4.24
CA ASN A 330 -5.40 -21.12 -5.63
C ASN A 330 -3.86 -21.09 -5.76
N LEU A 331 -3.11 -20.76 -4.71
CA LEU A 331 -1.67 -20.63 -4.75
C LEU A 331 -0.98 -22.00 -4.65
N LYS A 332 -0.18 -22.33 -5.67
CA LYS A 332 0.62 -23.54 -5.85
C LYS A 332 2.09 -23.25 -5.60
N GLY A 333 2.80 -24.31 -5.23
CA GLY A 333 4.24 -24.29 -5.02
C GLY A 333 4.67 -24.10 -3.56
N PRO A 334 5.99 -24.06 -3.34
CA PRO A 334 6.59 -23.79 -2.03
C PRO A 334 6.41 -22.34 -1.59
N ASP A 335 6.58 -22.06 -0.30
CA ASP A 335 6.52 -20.70 0.26
C ASP A 335 7.85 -19.98 0.17
N GLU A 336 8.94 -20.72 -0.02
CA GLU A 336 10.31 -20.23 -0.14
C GLU A 336 10.42 -18.97 -1.03
N PRO A 337 9.81 -18.89 -2.23
CA PRO A 337 9.91 -17.69 -3.08
C PRO A 337 9.25 -16.46 -2.45
N LEU A 338 8.11 -16.63 -1.77
CA LEU A 338 7.42 -15.54 -1.09
C LEU A 338 8.26 -15.06 0.10
N LEU A 339 8.83 -15.99 0.87
CA LEU A 339 9.71 -15.66 2.00
C LEU A 339 10.98 -14.94 1.52
N GLU A 340 11.55 -15.36 0.40
CA GLU A 340 12.69 -14.69 -0.26
C GLU A 340 12.32 -13.28 -0.74
N ALA A 341 11.06 -13.03 -1.12
CA ALA A 341 10.55 -11.68 -1.39
C ALA A 341 10.20 -10.89 -0.11
N GLY A 342 10.31 -11.50 1.08
CA GLY A 342 9.93 -10.88 2.36
C GLY A 342 8.41 -10.92 2.66
N LEU A 343 7.66 -11.73 1.92
CA LEU A 343 6.24 -11.99 2.13
C LEU A 343 6.07 -13.25 3.00
N CYS A 344 5.65 -13.06 4.24
CA CYS A 344 5.31 -14.16 5.13
C CYS A 344 3.79 -14.43 5.12
N ARG A 345 3.28 -15.20 6.09
CA ARG A 345 1.85 -15.50 6.23
C ARG A 345 1.11 -14.59 7.24
N CYS A 346 1.64 -13.39 7.54
CA CYS A 346 0.90 -12.43 8.37
C CYS A 346 -0.27 -11.82 7.58
N TYR A 347 -1.11 -11.02 8.25
CA TYR A 347 -2.26 -10.38 7.58
C TYR A 347 -1.84 -9.54 6.36
N ASP A 348 -0.86 -8.66 6.53
CA ASP A 348 -0.46 -7.70 5.50
C ASP A 348 0.09 -8.42 4.27
N CYS A 349 0.99 -9.39 4.47
CA CYS A 349 1.56 -10.21 3.40
C CYS A 349 0.49 -11.09 2.72
N THR A 350 -0.42 -11.69 3.50
CA THR A 350 -1.51 -12.51 2.94
C THR A 350 -2.46 -11.67 2.09
N ALA A 351 -2.76 -10.43 2.52
CA ALA A 351 -3.57 -9.49 1.76
C ALA A 351 -2.91 -9.14 0.42
N GLU A 352 -1.62 -8.82 0.45
CA GLU A 352 -0.84 -8.51 -0.75
C GLU A 352 -0.80 -9.68 -1.72
N VAL A 353 -0.43 -10.89 -1.26
CA VAL A 353 -0.40 -12.10 -2.08
C VAL A 353 -1.76 -12.36 -2.72
N ARG A 354 -2.87 -12.22 -1.98
CA ARG A 354 -4.23 -12.43 -2.53
C ARG A 354 -4.57 -11.42 -3.61
N ILE A 355 -4.25 -10.14 -3.42
CA ILE A 355 -4.56 -9.08 -4.39
C ILE A 355 -3.72 -9.25 -5.66
N LEU A 356 -2.42 -9.50 -5.50
CA LEU A 356 -1.51 -9.68 -6.64
C LEU A 356 -1.80 -10.97 -7.40
N SER A 357 -2.08 -12.08 -6.71
CA SER A 357 -2.52 -13.33 -7.31
C SER A 357 -3.79 -13.13 -8.14
N ALA A 358 -4.81 -12.48 -7.58
CA ALA A 358 -6.06 -12.18 -8.30
C ALA A 358 -5.85 -11.25 -9.51
N TYR A 359 -4.96 -10.26 -9.39
CA TYR A 359 -4.59 -9.39 -10.51
C TYR A 359 -3.95 -10.19 -11.65
N LEU A 360 -2.94 -11.01 -11.32
CA LEU A 360 -2.21 -11.81 -12.31
C LEU A 360 -3.13 -12.81 -13.01
N GLU A 361 -3.97 -13.53 -12.24
CA GLU A 361 -4.98 -14.44 -12.80
C GLU A 361 -5.97 -13.69 -13.71
N GLY A 362 -6.43 -12.51 -13.29
CA GLY A 362 -7.32 -11.69 -14.10
C GLY A 362 -6.68 -11.19 -15.40
N CYS A 363 -5.36 -11.00 -15.42
CA CYS A 363 -4.58 -10.67 -16.62
C CYS A 363 -4.13 -11.91 -17.42
N GLY A 364 -4.58 -13.12 -17.08
CA GLY A 364 -4.19 -14.37 -17.75
C GLY A 364 -2.76 -14.85 -17.48
N ALA A 365 -2.05 -14.22 -16.55
CA ALA A 365 -0.75 -14.69 -16.07
C ALA A 365 -0.93 -15.79 -15.02
N ASP A 366 0.15 -16.52 -14.71
CA ASP A 366 0.12 -17.55 -13.67
C ASP A 366 0.15 -16.95 -12.25
N GLY A 367 -0.97 -16.33 -11.85
CA GLY A 367 -1.18 -15.86 -10.48
C GLY A 367 -1.39 -16.99 -9.47
N SER A 368 -1.42 -18.25 -9.93
CA SER A 368 -1.42 -19.43 -9.07
C SER A 368 -0.01 -19.82 -8.62
N SER A 369 1.06 -19.30 -9.24
CA SER A 369 2.44 -19.63 -8.85
C SER A 369 2.98 -18.68 -7.77
N ALA A 370 3.45 -19.27 -6.66
CA ALA A 370 4.13 -18.52 -5.60
C ALA A 370 5.36 -17.73 -6.09
N HIS A 371 6.11 -18.27 -7.07
CA HIS A 371 7.25 -17.55 -7.67
C HIS A 371 6.78 -16.32 -8.44
N THR A 372 5.78 -16.47 -9.31
CA THR A 372 5.27 -15.37 -10.14
C THR A 372 4.74 -14.23 -9.28
N VAL A 373 4.00 -14.55 -8.21
CA VAL A 373 3.49 -13.56 -7.25
C VAL A 373 4.62 -12.88 -6.48
N ALA A 374 5.63 -13.64 -6.02
CA ALA A 374 6.79 -13.11 -5.32
C ALA A 374 7.62 -12.16 -6.20
N ASP A 375 7.88 -12.56 -7.43
CA ASP A 375 8.61 -11.76 -8.43
C ASP A 375 7.85 -10.48 -8.75
N PHE A 376 6.52 -10.54 -8.86
CA PHE A 376 5.71 -9.36 -9.11
C PHE A 376 5.72 -8.37 -7.94
N SER A 377 5.55 -8.85 -6.71
CA SER A 377 5.64 -8.03 -5.50
C SER A 377 7.02 -7.36 -5.37
N THR A 378 8.09 -8.11 -5.68
CA THR A 378 9.47 -7.59 -5.66
C THR A 378 9.64 -6.49 -6.69
N GLN A 379 9.18 -6.69 -7.92
CA GLN A 379 9.30 -5.69 -8.97
C GLN A 379 8.46 -4.43 -8.69
N ILE A 380 7.25 -4.57 -8.15
CA ILE A 380 6.46 -3.43 -7.66
C ILE A 380 7.24 -2.68 -6.57
N SER A 381 7.85 -3.39 -5.64
CA SER A 381 8.66 -2.81 -4.56
C SER A 381 9.87 -2.03 -5.09
N ASP A 382 10.55 -2.57 -6.11
CA ASP A 382 11.74 -1.96 -6.72
C ASP A 382 11.40 -0.65 -7.44
N GLN A 383 10.24 -0.59 -8.12
CA GLN A 383 9.77 0.63 -8.77
C GLN A 383 9.37 1.72 -7.77
N MET A 384 8.86 1.31 -6.60
CA MET A 384 8.48 2.23 -5.55
C MET A 384 9.65 2.74 -4.71
N GLY A 385 10.90 2.30 -4.95
CA GLY A 385 12.10 2.90 -4.36
C GLY A 385 13.19 1.93 -3.89
N PRO A 386 14.33 2.45 -3.38
CA PRO A 386 15.55 1.67 -3.10
C PRO A 386 15.44 0.74 -1.87
N ARG A 387 14.26 0.61 -1.29
CA ARG A 387 14.03 -0.13 -0.05
C ARG A 387 12.92 -1.16 -0.30
N THR A 388 13.29 -2.43 -0.38
CA THR A 388 12.39 -3.56 -0.56
C THR A 388 11.85 -4.08 0.78
N LEU A 389 10.89 -5.02 0.73
CA LEU A 389 10.44 -5.81 1.90
C LEU A 389 11.62 -6.36 2.72
N LEU A 390 12.67 -6.82 2.05
CA LEU A 390 13.90 -7.33 2.67
C LEU A 390 14.71 -6.25 3.40
N THR A 391 14.69 -5.00 2.94
CA THR A 391 15.38 -3.89 3.62
C THR A 391 14.69 -3.46 4.92
N CYS A 392 13.43 -3.85 5.15
CA CYS A 392 12.69 -3.62 6.39
C CYS A 392 13.03 -4.62 7.49
N ILE A 393 13.63 -5.76 7.13
CA ILE A 393 13.96 -6.86 8.05
C ILE A 393 15.27 -6.56 8.82
N ARG A 394 16.03 -5.52 8.43
CA ARG A 394 17.24 -5.11 9.15
C ARG A 394 16.93 -4.26 10.39
N ASN A 395 17.70 -4.53 11.44
CA ASN A 395 17.49 -4.12 12.83
C ASN A 395 17.20 -2.61 13.01
N PRO A 396 16.14 -2.21 13.74
CA PRO A 396 15.91 -0.81 14.11
C PRO A 396 17.09 -0.13 14.82
N ALA A 397 17.93 -0.90 15.53
CA ALA A 397 19.11 -0.42 16.24
C ALA A 397 20.30 -0.06 15.34
N GLU A 398 20.32 -0.48 14.06
CA GLU A 398 21.38 -0.15 13.10
C GLU A 398 21.25 1.26 12.52
N LYS A 399 20.19 2.00 12.88
CA LYS A 399 19.89 3.35 12.36
C LYS A 399 20.87 4.46 12.79
N GLY A 400 21.88 4.18 13.60
CA GLY A 400 22.76 5.20 14.20
C GLY A 400 24.26 5.05 13.98
N THR A 401 24.73 3.96 13.38
CA THR A 401 26.18 3.76 13.15
C THR A 401 26.52 4.03 11.69
N PRO A 402 27.42 4.98 11.38
CA PRO A 402 27.92 5.13 10.02
C PRO A 402 28.61 3.82 9.62
N GLU A 403 28.25 3.26 8.46
CA GLU A 403 28.89 2.06 7.92
C GLU A 403 30.37 2.34 7.67
N VAL A 404 31.23 1.92 8.60
CA VAL A 404 32.67 1.85 8.37
C VAL A 404 32.95 0.51 7.68
N GLY A 405 33.22 0.57 6.38
CA GLY A 405 34.13 -0.39 5.74
C GLY A 405 33.53 -1.68 5.18
N LYS A 406 32.33 -1.65 4.59
CA LYS A 406 31.96 -2.65 3.57
C LYS A 406 31.72 -1.95 2.25
N GLY A 407 32.58 -2.25 1.28
CA GLY A 407 32.50 -1.68 -0.06
C GLY A 407 31.08 -1.83 -0.61
N SER A 408 30.59 -0.76 -1.22
CA SER A 408 29.31 -0.70 -1.91
C SER A 408 29.11 -1.99 -2.70
N PRO A 409 27.90 -2.60 -2.69
CA PRO A 409 27.61 -3.69 -3.61
C PRO A 409 27.98 -3.20 -5.01
N LYS A 410 28.87 -3.93 -5.69
CA LYS A 410 29.33 -3.58 -7.03
C LYS A 410 28.08 -3.31 -7.85
N ARG A 411 27.85 -2.04 -8.22
CA ARG A 411 26.98 -1.68 -9.33
C ARG A 411 27.32 -2.66 -10.45
N ARG A 412 26.35 -3.45 -10.88
CA ARG A 412 26.42 -4.10 -12.18
C ARG A 412 26.76 -2.95 -13.14
N LYS A 413 27.92 -2.99 -13.78
CA LYS A 413 28.30 -1.99 -14.78
C LYS A 413 27.20 -2.05 -15.83
N VAL A 414 26.30 -1.09 -15.80
CA VAL A 414 25.52 -0.71 -16.97
C VAL A 414 26.58 -0.19 -17.92
N VAL A 415 26.85 -0.97 -18.96
CA VAL A 415 27.59 -0.48 -20.11
C VAL A 415 26.72 0.65 -20.67
N GLU A 416 27.30 1.85 -20.78
CA GLU A 416 26.67 2.95 -21.51
C GLU A 416 26.58 2.50 -22.97
N GLU A 417 25.47 1.88 -23.34
CA GLU A 417 25.03 1.77 -24.72
C GLU A 417 24.26 3.04 -25.06
N GLU A 418 24.72 3.69 -26.13
CA GLU A 418 24.18 4.93 -26.68
C GLU A 418 22.72 4.75 -27.15
N ASP A 419 21.89 5.79 -26.91
CA ASP A 419 20.55 6.01 -27.48
C ASP A 419 19.57 4.82 -27.50
N VAL A 420 19.44 4.09 -26.38
CA VAL A 420 18.26 3.26 -26.13
C VAL A 420 17.16 4.16 -25.55
N GLN A 421 16.01 4.25 -26.20
CA GLN A 421 14.83 4.90 -25.65
C GLN A 421 14.56 4.32 -24.25
N ASP A 422 14.66 5.16 -23.22
CA ASP A 422 14.54 4.82 -21.81
C ASP A 422 13.11 4.31 -21.55
N GLU A 423 12.91 3.01 -21.68
CA GLU A 423 11.62 2.36 -21.53
C GLU A 423 11.11 2.56 -20.09
N ASP A 424 9.83 2.93 -19.94
CA ASP A 424 9.27 3.07 -18.60
C ASP A 424 9.37 1.75 -17.80
N PRO A 425 9.92 1.77 -16.58
CA PRO A 425 10.15 0.57 -15.77
C PRO A 425 8.90 -0.29 -15.52
N THR A 426 7.72 0.32 -15.49
CA THR A 426 6.46 -0.39 -15.29
C THR A 426 6.02 -1.12 -16.54
N LEU A 427 6.24 -0.54 -17.73
CA LEU A 427 6.00 -1.24 -18.99
C LEU A 427 6.99 -2.39 -19.17
N ALA A 428 8.25 -2.17 -18.79
CA ALA A 428 9.27 -3.22 -18.79
C ALA A 428 8.90 -4.37 -17.84
N LEU A 429 8.37 -4.06 -16.65
CA LEU A 429 7.80 -5.03 -15.71
C LEU A 429 6.65 -5.82 -16.34
N MET A 430 5.69 -5.11 -16.95
CA MET A 430 4.55 -5.79 -17.54
C MET A 430 4.99 -6.71 -18.68
N ARG A 431 5.90 -6.26 -19.56
CA ARG A 431 6.48 -7.10 -20.62
C ARG A 431 7.26 -8.28 -20.08
N SER A 432 8.09 -8.10 -19.05
CA SER A 432 8.89 -9.19 -18.46
C SER A 432 8.00 -10.31 -17.91
N MET A 433 6.78 -9.98 -17.52
CA MET A 433 5.79 -10.91 -17.00
C MET A 433 4.81 -11.42 -18.07
N GLY A 434 4.99 -11.06 -19.33
CA GLY A 434 4.06 -11.40 -20.41
C GLY A 434 2.68 -10.75 -20.26
N LEU A 435 2.58 -9.67 -19.47
CA LEU A 435 1.35 -8.91 -19.29
C LEU A 435 1.16 -7.94 -20.46
N PRO A 436 -0.08 -7.73 -20.92
CA PRO A 436 -0.37 -6.78 -22.00
C PRO A 436 0.03 -5.36 -21.59
N THR A 437 0.77 -4.65 -22.44
CA THR A 437 1.25 -3.30 -22.13
C THR A 437 0.22 -2.19 -22.36
N GLY A 438 -0.90 -2.52 -23.02
CA GLY A 438 -2.08 -1.67 -23.13
C GLY A 438 -1.90 -0.37 -23.91
N PHE A 439 -0.71 -0.10 -24.47
CA PHE A 439 -0.53 1.00 -25.39
C PHE A 439 -0.97 0.59 -26.81
N VAL A 440 -1.60 1.54 -27.50
CA VAL A 440 -2.41 1.39 -28.73
C VAL A 440 -1.68 0.72 -29.93
N GLY A 441 -0.38 0.40 -29.83
CA GLY A 441 0.41 -0.22 -30.90
C GLY A 441 0.42 -1.75 -30.96
N ASP A 442 0.15 -2.47 -29.87
CA ASP A 442 0.46 -3.92 -29.82
C ASP A 442 -0.50 -4.82 -30.61
N LYS A 443 -1.70 -4.33 -30.98
CA LYS A 443 -2.64 -5.12 -31.82
C LYS A 443 -2.26 -5.14 -33.31
N GLN A 444 -1.35 -4.29 -33.79
CA GLN A 444 -0.89 -4.36 -35.20
C GLN A 444 0.15 -5.47 -35.41
N ALA A 445 1.01 -5.73 -34.42
CA ALA A 445 2.08 -6.73 -34.55
C ALA A 445 1.57 -8.17 -34.64
N GLN A 446 0.39 -8.48 -34.11
CA GLN A 446 -0.18 -9.83 -34.18
C GLN A 446 -0.90 -10.15 -35.51
N TYR A 447 -1.20 -9.15 -36.35
CA TYR A 447 -1.79 -9.39 -37.67
C TYR A 447 -0.77 -9.38 -38.82
N GLU A 448 0.41 -8.77 -38.62
CA GLU A 448 1.46 -8.75 -39.65
C GLU A 448 2.25 -10.08 -39.73
N GLU A 449 2.23 -10.92 -38.70
CA GLU A 449 2.91 -12.23 -38.74
C GLU A 449 2.12 -13.34 -39.46
N GLU A 450 0.84 -13.15 -39.80
CA GLU A 450 0.03 -14.13 -40.54
C GLU A 450 -0.03 -13.89 -42.06
N GLU A 451 0.47 -12.75 -42.58
CA GLU A 451 0.41 -12.42 -44.02
C GLU A 451 1.67 -12.80 -44.83
N ASP A 452 2.77 -13.22 -44.19
CA ASP A 452 4.07 -13.44 -44.87
C ASP A 452 4.40 -14.91 -45.24
N GLU A 453 3.44 -15.83 -45.12
CA GLU A 453 3.57 -17.23 -45.60
C GLU A 453 2.60 -17.56 -46.74
N SER A 454 2.51 -16.71 -47.77
CA SER A 454 2.03 -17.19 -49.07
C SER A 454 2.55 -16.39 -50.26
N SER A 455 2.93 -17.13 -51.30
CA SER A 455 3.23 -16.72 -52.68
C SER A 455 4.68 -16.34 -53.01
N GLY A 456 5.36 -17.30 -53.63
CA GLY A 456 6.63 -17.12 -54.32
C GLY A 456 6.91 -18.29 -55.24
N GLU A 457 5.99 -18.61 -56.16
CA GLU A 457 6.25 -19.46 -57.32
C GLU A 457 6.17 -18.64 -58.62
N ASP A 458 7.26 -18.77 -59.38
CA ASP A 458 7.55 -18.41 -60.76
C ASP A 458 6.37 -18.12 -61.71
N SER A 459 6.48 -17.07 -62.52
CA SER A 459 7.04 -17.21 -63.89
C SER A 459 6.73 -16.02 -64.80
N SER A 460 7.67 -15.84 -65.73
CA SER A 460 7.79 -14.93 -66.87
C SER A 460 6.60 -14.76 -67.82
N GLY A 461 6.52 -13.59 -68.45
CA GLY A 461 5.84 -13.33 -69.73
C GLY A 461 5.34 -11.88 -69.82
N GLU A 462 6.13 -10.97 -70.39
CA GLU A 462 6.01 -10.47 -71.78
C GLU A 462 4.80 -9.56 -72.03
N ASP A 463 5.12 -8.29 -72.33
CA ASP A 463 4.57 -7.39 -73.34
C ASP A 463 3.05 -7.31 -73.57
N ALA A 464 2.48 -6.11 -73.40
CA ALA A 464 2.13 -5.24 -74.54
C ALA A 464 1.17 -4.11 -74.15
N GLU A 465 1.38 -3.00 -74.84
CA GLU A 465 0.63 -1.74 -74.93
C GLU A 465 -0.90 -1.90 -75.09
N SER A 466 -1.66 -0.95 -74.53
CA SER A 466 -2.67 -0.10 -75.22
C SER A 466 -3.64 0.51 -74.21
N GLU A 467 -3.60 1.84 -74.08
CA GLU A 467 -4.64 2.79 -74.53
C GLU A 467 -5.88 2.88 -73.60
N GLU A 468 -5.97 4.02 -72.90
CA GLU A 468 -7.23 4.69 -72.52
C GLU A 468 -8.15 4.94 -73.75
N PRO A 469 -9.40 5.45 -73.66
CA PRO A 469 -10.14 5.97 -72.50
C PRO A 469 -11.62 5.50 -72.39
N TRP A 470 -12.27 5.78 -71.26
CA TRP A 470 -13.49 6.58 -71.08
C TRP A 470 -13.99 6.51 -69.63
#